data_AF-A0A7W6U0N3-F1
#
_entry.id   AF-A0A7W6U0N3-F1
#
_cell.length_a   1.000
_cell.length_b   1.000
_cell.length_c   1.000
_cell.angle_alpha   90.00
_cell.angle_beta   90.00
_cell.angle_gamma   90.00
#
_symmetry.space_group_name_H-M   'P 1'
#
loop_
_entity.id
_entity.type
_entity.pdbx_description
1 polymer ?
#
loop_
_entity_poly.entity_id
_entity_poly.type
_entity_poly.pdbx_seq_one_letter_code
_entity_poly.pdbx_strand_id
1 'polypeptide(L)'
;MGGHSLPRNHKAYAAIAHLARDLAREHFLLVTGGGPGVMEAAHLGVAFSSFDSVGPLDEAIGLISAAPKAPFLDDLFKDDWTIKKEKLGAIDEARNWLKTALEVRAKAPSILPVSLAIPTWLYGAEPTMPFATHYAKYFQNSLREEALVNNSRAGIIYGPGGGGTMREIYQDVERNYYAKTLDEVTPMIFFDGDKYWETDPVLSETQATKPGINVHPTIRPILSFGLVSEKRPKGDVDACLDEKLLFTTDHASIVKVLRGHETTSQRNLTFALAAEPLKIGTLRMNRR
;
A
#
# COMPACT_ATOMS: atom_id res chain seq x y z
N MET A 1 0.25 -0.60 0.82
CA MET A 1 -1.16 -0.97 0.55
C MET A 1 -2.09 0.13 1.03
N GLY A 2 -3.24 0.31 0.38
CA GLY A 2 -4.25 1.29 0.79
C GLY A 2 -5.26 1.63 -0.29
N GLY A 3 -6.30 2.40 0.07
CA GLY A 3 -7.45 2.64 -0.79
C GLY A 3 -7.19 3.57 -1.98
N HIS A 4 -7.74 3.20 -3.14
CA HIS A 4 -7.74 4.02 -4.35
C HIS A 4 -8.65 5.26 -4.25
N SER A 5 -9.64 5.22 -3.34
CA SER A 5 -10.63 6.30 -3.15
C SER A 5 -10.19 7.42 -2.19
N LEU A 6 -8.98 7.35 -1.63
CA LEU A 6 -8.49 8.37 -0.70
C LEU A 6 -8.34 9.72 -1.44
N PRO A 7 -9.02 10.79 -1.01
CA PRO A 7 -8.94 12.08 -1.70
C PRO A 7 -7.55 12.72 -1.57
N ARG A 8 -7.09 13.41 -2.62
CA ARG A 8 -5.79 14.13 -2.62
C ARG A 8 -5.71 15.26 -1.58
N ASN A 9 -6.85 15.79 -1.14
CA ASN A 9 -6.93 16.82 -0.09
C ASN A 9 -7.12 16.23 1.32
N HIS A 10 -7.10 14.89 1.47
CA HIS A 10 -7.18 14.25 2.78
C HIS A 10 -5.83 14.28 3.50
N LYS A 11 -5.83 14.47 4.83
CA LYS A 11 -4.58 14.52 5.63
C LYS A 11 -3.71 13.28 5.47
N ALA A 12 -4.34 12.09 5.46
CA ALA A 12 -3.65 10.83 5.22
C ALA A 12 -2.90 10.79 3.87
N TYR A 13 -3.38 11.46 2.82
CA TYR A 13 -2.70 11.51 1.53
C TYR A 13 -1.33 12.19 1.67
N ALA A 14 -1.31 13.37 2.31
CA ALA A 14 -0.06 14.08 2.59
C ALA A 14 0.87 13.24 3.49
N ALA A 15 0.34 12.66 4.57
CA ALA A 15 1.12 11.83 5.49
C ALA A 15 1.81 10.65 4.77
N ILE A 16 1.09 9.97 3.87
CA ILE A 16 1.65 8.86 3.08
C ILE A 16 2.75 9.36 2.14
N ALA A 17 2.56 10.52 1.50
CA ALA A 17 3.57 11.10 0.62
C ALA A 17 4.85 11.48 1.40
N HIS A 18 4.72 12.03 2.61
CA HIS A 18 5.87 12.30 3.48
C HIS A 18 6.60 11.03 3.90
N LEU A 19 5.88 10.03 4.38
CA LEU A 19 6.50 8.75 4.75
C LEU A 19 7.22 8.11 3.57
N ALA A 20 6.59 8.12 2.39
CA ALA A 20 7.18 7.55 1.19
C ALA A 20 8.44 8.29 0.73
N ARG A 21 8.48 9.63 0.88
CA ARG A 21 9.69 10.41 0.67
C ARG A 21 10.82 9.96 1.59
N ASP A 22 10.53 9.79 2.88
CA ASP A 22 11.55 9.43 3.86
C ASP A 22 12.06 8.01 3.63
N LEU A 23 11.17 7.05 3.35
CA LEU A 23 11.54 5.67 3.01
C LEU A 23 12.39 5.58 1.73
N ALA A 24 12.09 6.40 0.71
CA ALA A 24 12.89 6.46 -0.50
C ALA A 24 14.31 6.99 -0.23
N ARG A 25 14.45 7.99 0.65
CA ARG A 25 15.75 8.54 1.08
C ARG A 25 16.55 7.56 1.91
N GLU A 26 15.86 6.68 2.64
CA GLU A 26 16.46 5.54 3.30
C GLU A 26 16.87 4.43 2.33
N HIS A 27 16.61 4.53 1.01
CA HIS A 27 16.91 3.51 0.00
C HIS A 27 16.00 2.27 0.03
N PHE A 28 14.77 2.40 0.54
CA PHE A 28 13.75 1.37 0.31
C PHE A 28 13.17 1.49 -1.11
N LEU A 29 12.94 0.34 -1.77
CA LEU A 29 12.14 0.30 -2.99
C LEU A 29 10.66 0.30 -2.61
N LEU A 30 9.94 1.36 -2.99
CA LEU A 30 8.51 1.43 -2.80
C LEU A 30 7.76 0.75 -3.94
N VAL A 31 6.84 -0.15 -3.56
CA VAL A 31 6.00 -0.91 -4.48
C VAL A 31 4.53 -0.72 -4.10
N THR A 32 3.68 -0.40 -5.08
CA THR A 32 2.24 -0.26 -4.88
C THR A 32 1.44 -0.86 -6.03
N GLY A 33 0.12 -0.87 -5.90
CA GLY A 33 -0.79 -1.25 -6.99
C GLY A 33 -0.90 -0.22 -8.13
N GLY A 34 -0.29 0.97 -8.03
CA GLY A 34 -0.16 1.95 -9.12
C GLY A 34 -1.37 2.85 -9.40
N GLY A 35 -2.47 2.67 -8.67
CA GLY A 35 -3.70 3.45 -8.83
C GLY A 35 -3.70 4.80 -8.08
N PRO A 36 -4.86 5.50 -8.02
CA PRO A 36 -5.02 6.74 -7.27
C PRO A 36 -4.95 6.56 -5.75
N GLY A 37 -5.12 7.65 -5.00
CA GLY A 37 -5.25 7.62 -3.55
C GLY A 37 -3.95 7.29 -2.83
N VAL A 38 -3.96 6.30 -1.92
CA VAL A 38 -2.78 5.92 -1.12
C VAL A 38 -1.59 5.54 -2.02
N MET A 39 -1.85 4.81 -3.10
CA MET A 39 -0.83 4.36 -4.03
C MET A 39 -0.19 5.53 -4.78
N GLU A 40 -1.01 6.49 -5.21
CA GLU A 40 -0.55 7.74 -5.83
C GLU A 40 0.31 8.56 -4.88
N ALA A 41 -0.17 8.78 -3.65
CA ALA A 41 0.54 9.53 -2.63
C ALA A 41 1.93 8.96 -2.36
N ALA A 42 2.05 7.63 -2.28
CA ALA A 42 3.33 6.98 -2.08
C ALA A 42 4.31 7.27 -3.23
N HIS A 43 3.88 7.12 -4.48
CA HIS A 43 4.73 7.42 -5.63
C HIS A 43 5.05 8.92 -5.77
N LEU A 44 4.11 9.80 -5.42
CA LEU A 44 4.36 11.25 -5.34
C LEU A 44 5.48 11.55 -4.35
N GLY A 45 5.44 10.96 -3.16
CA GLY A 45 6.50 11.08 -2.14
C GLY A 45 7.87 10.66 -2.67
N VAL A 46 7.93 9.49 -3.34
CA VAL A 46 9.18 9.01 -3.97
C VAL A 46 9.66 9.98 -5.04
N ALA A 47 8.77 10.49 -5.89
CA ALA A 47 9.13 11.36 -7.00
C ALA A 47 9.79 12.67 -6.54
N PHE A 48 9.44 13.17 -5.36
CA PHE A 48 10.02 14.39 -4.77
C PHE A 48 11.11 14.10 -3.72
N SER A 49 11.54 12.85 -3.56
CA SER A 49 12.47 12.46 -2.49
C SER A 49 13.92 12.91 -2.69
N SER A 50 14.31 13.23 -3.93
CA SER A 50 15.66 13.73 -4.24
C SER A 50 15.85 15.21 -3.93
N PHE A 51 14.78 15.97 -3.65
CA PHE A 51 14.93 17.33 -3.13
C PHE A 51 15.40 17.27 -1.67
N ASP A 52 16.34 18.14 -1.30
CA ASP A 52 16.90 18.17 0.06
C ASP A 52 15.85 18.57 1.11
N SER A 53 15.07 19.61 0.83
CA SER A 53 13.98 20.07 1.67
C SER A 53 12.65 19.39 1.32
N VAL A 54 11.71 19.43 2.28
CA VAL A 54 10.34 18.92 2.10
C VAL A 54 9.45 19.89 1.32
N GLY A 55 9.82 21.18 1.24
CA GLY A 55 9.02 22.24 0.63
C GLY A 55 8.50 21.92 -0.78
N PRO A 56 9.32 21.42 -1.72
CA PRO A 56 8.84 21.04 -3.05
C PRO A 56 7.74 19.95 -3.03
N LEU A 57 7.79 19.01 -2.08
CA LEU A 57 6.75 18.02 -1.89
C LEU A 57 5.48 18.66 -1.32
N ASP A 58 5.59 19.55 -0.34
CA ASP A 58 4.45 20.28 0.23
C ASP A 58 3.72 21.12 -0.83
N GLU A 59 4.48 21.82 -1.68
CA GLU A 59 3.93 22.57 -2.82
C GLU A 59 3.21 21.64 -3.80
N ALA A 60 3.81 20.48 -4.12
CA ALA A 60 3.21 19.48 -4.99
C ALA A 60 1.90 18.91 -4.42
N ILE A 61 1.86 18.60 -3.12
CA ILE A 61 0.67 18.16 -2.40
C ILE A 61 -0.41 19.26 -2.44
N GLY A 62 -0.02 20.52 -2.18
CA GLY A 62 -0.91 21.66 -2.25
C GLY A 62 -1.57 21.79 -3.63
N LEU A 63 -0.78 21.70 -4.70
CA LEU A 63 -1.28 21.78 -6.08
C LEU A 63 -2.21 20.61 -6.45
N ILE A 64 -1.80 19.37 -6.15
CA ILE A 64 -2.59 18.20 -6.54
C ILE A 64 -3.93 18.11 -5.78
N SER A 65 -3.98 18.69 -4.56
CA SER A 65 -5.19 18.74 -3.73
C SER A 65 -6.36 19.49 -4.37
N ALA A 66 -6.09 20.39 -5.33
CA ALA A 66 -7.11 21.17 -6.05
C ALA A 66 -8.04 20.29 -6.90
N ALA A 67 -7.61 19.08 -7.26
CA ALA A 67 -8.41 18.07 -7.93
C ALA A 67 -8.53 16.81 -7.04
N PRO A 68 -9.41 16.83 -6.02
CA PRO A 68 -9.33 15.90 -4.89
C PRO A 68 -9.71 14.46 -5.24
N LYS A 69 -10.65 14.24 -6.17
CA LYS A 69 -11.18 12.92 -6.52
C LYS A 69 -11.33 12.79 -8.03
N ALA A 70 -11.10 11.59 -8.55
CA ALA A 70 -11.53 11.24 -9.90
C ALA A 70 -13.07 11.21 -9.93
N PRO A 71 -13.70 11.71 -11.01
CA PRO A 71 -15.14 11.64 -11.14
C PRO A 71 -15.62 10.22 -11.41
N PHE A 72 -16.90 9.95 -11.17
CA PHE A 72 -17.51 8.66 -11.45
C PHE A 72 -17.84 8.56 -12.94
N LEU A 73 -17.16 7.63 -13.62
CA LEU A 73 -17.22 7.43 -15.07
C LEU A 73 -17.96 6.15 -15.47
N ASP A 74 -18.71 5.51 -14.58
CA ASP A 74 -19.57 4.42 -15.00
C ASP A 74 -20.77 4.97 -15.77
N ASP A 75 -21.34 4.13 -16.63
CA ASP A 75 -22.55 4.44 -17.40
C ASP A 75 -22.37 5.67 -18.34
N LEU A 76 -21.18 5.76 -18.96
CA LEU A 76 -20.83 6.83 -19.91
C LEU A 76 -21.59 6.78 -21.24
N PHE A 77 -21.92 5.58 -21.70
CA PHE A 77 -22.44 5.33 -23.04
C PHE A 77 -23.91 4.93 -22.99
N LYS A 78 -24.65 5.30 -24.03
CA LYS A 78 -25.96 4.69 -24.34
C LYS A 78 -25.76 3.35 -25.04
N ASP A 79 -26.85 2.63 -25.26
CA ASP A 79 -26.86 1.34 -25.98
C ASP A 79 -26.33 1.45 -27.43
N ASP A 80 -26.36 2.64 -28.02
CA ASP A 80 -25.83 2.94 -29.35
C ASP A 80 -24.35 3.37 -29.36
N TRP A 81 -23.66 3.24 -28.22
CA TRP A 81 -22.27 3.65 -28.00
C TRP A 81 -21.99 5.15 -28.11
N THR A 82 -23.03 6.00 -28.16
CA THR A 82 -22.85 7.45 -28.04
C THR A 82 -22.70 7.85 -26.56
N ILE A 83 -21.88 8.88 -26.30
CA ILE A 83 -21.69 9.42 -24.94
C ILE A 83 -23.00 10.09 -24.48
N LYS A 84 -23.40 9.81 -23.24
CA LYS A 84 -24.54 10.48 -22.59
C LYS A 84 -24.23 11.96 -22.37
N LYS A 85 -25.13 12.86 -22.78
CA LYS A 85 -24.90 14.31 -22.77
C LYS A 85 -24.66 14.83 -21.36
N GLU A 86 -25.38 14.28 -20.38
CA GLU A 86 -25.26 14.53 -18.95
C GLU A 86 -23.91 14.10 -18.36
N LYS A 87 -23.15 13.23 -19.05
CA LYS A 87 -21.83 12.77 -18.61
C LYS A 87 -20.67 13.59 -19.17
N LEU A 88 -20.90 14.54 -20.08
CA LEU A 88 -19.84 15.35 -20.68
C LEU A 88 -19.02 16.13 -19.63
N GLY A 89 -19.68 16.67 -18.60
CA GLY A 89 -19.01 17.35 -17.49
C GLY A 89 -18.05 16.44 -16.72
N ALA A 90 -18.44 15.19 -16.46
CA ALA A 90 -17.59 14.21 -15.78
C ALA A 90 -16.33 13.86 -16.60
N ILE A 91 -16.42 13.88 -17.93
CA ILE A 91 -15.24 13.68 -18.81
C ILE A 91 -14.27 14.85 -18.67
N ASP A 92 -14.77 16.08 -18.66
CA ASP A 92 -13.93 17.27 -18.49
C ASP A 92 -13.30 17.34 -17.10
N GLU A 93 -14.04 16.95 -16.06
CA GLU A 93 -13.50 16.77 -14.71
C GLU A 93 -12.40 15.72 -14.67
N ALA A 94 -12.57 14.58 -15.35
CA ALA A 94 -11.57 13.51 -15.40
C ALA A 94 -10.28 13.98 -16.08
N ARG A 95 -10.43 14.72 -17.20
CA ARG A 95 -9.30 15.33 -17.91
C ARG A 95 -8.57 16.32 -17.01
N ASN A 96 -9.31 17.19 -16.30
CA ASN A 96 -8.70 18.15 -15.38
C ASN A 96 -7.98 17.46 -14.21
N TRP A 97 -8.58 16.41 -13.66
CA TRP A 97 -8.01 15.62 -12.57
C TRP A 97 -6.69 14.95 -12.96
N LEU A 98 -6.61 14.38 -14.17
CA LEU A 98 -5.37 13.81 -14.71
C LEU A 98 -4.36 14.89 -15.11
N LYS A 99 -4.81 15.99 -15.75
CA LYS A 99 -3.97 17.15 -16.10
C LYS A 99 -3.23 17.69 -14.88
N THR A 100 -3.94 17.85 -13.76
CA THR A 100 -3.36 18.30 -12.49
C THR A 100 -2.22 17.37 -12.05
N ALA A 101 -2.38 16.05 -12.15
CA ALA A 101 -1.31 15.10 -11.80
C ALA A 101 -0.09 15.25 -12.72
N LEU A 102 -0.30 15.45 -14.01
CA LEU A 102 0.78 15.66 -14.99
C LEU A 102 1.52 16.99 -14.74
N GLU A 103 0.81 18.06 -14.38
CA GLU A 103 1.40 19.35 -14.02
C GLU A 103 2.24 19.25 -12.74
N VAL A 104 1.77 18.51 -11.74
CA VAL A 104 2.56 18.22 -10.53
C VAL A 104 3.76 17.34 -10.85
N ARG A 105 3.59 16.31 -11.68
CA ARG A 105 4.69 15.45 -12.13
C ARG A 105 5.78 16.23 -12.86
N ALA A 106 5.42 17.26 -13.62
CA ALA A 106 6.37 18.13 -14.32
C ALA A 106 7.23 19.00 -13.37
N LYS A 107 6.82 19.15 -12.11
CA LYS A 107 7.61 19.84 -11.06
C LYS A 107 8.60 18.92 -10.33
N ALA A 108 8.43 17.60 -10.46
CA ALA A 108 9.40 16.64 -9.96
C ALA A 108 10.66 16.64 -10.86
N PRO A 109 11.80 16.11 -10.39
CA PRO A 109 12.99 15.96 -11.22
C PRO A 109 12.72 15.17 -12.50
N SER A 110 13.57 15.40 -13.52
CA SER A 110 13.48 14.68 -14.79
C SER A 110 13.77 13.19 -14.63
N ILE A 111 14.78 12.85 -13.81
CA ILE A 111 15.11 11.49 -13.43
C ILE A 111 14.59 11.25 -12.02
N LEU A 112 13.65 10.34 -11.89
CA LEU A 112 13.03 10.00 -10.61
C LEU A 112 13.78 8.88 -9.89
N PRO A 113 13.79 8.89 -8.54
CA PRO A 113 14.17 7.72 -7.75
C PRO A 113 13.29 6.51 -8.06
N VAL A 114 13.87 5.31 -8.06
CA VAL A 114 13.17 4.10 -8.51
C VAL A 114 12.02 3.74 -7.55
N SER A 115 10.83 3.60 -8.13
CA SER A 115 9.66 2.97 -7.53
C SER A 115 8.88 2.16 -8.56
N LEU A 116 8.15 1.15 -8.10
CA LEU A 116 7.43 0.18 -8.93
C LEU A 116 5.92 0.23 -8.68
N ALA A 117 5.16 0.54 -9.72
CA ALA A 117 3.71 0.41 -9.73
C ALA A 117 3.31 -0.90 -10.43
N ILE A 118 2.42 -1.67 -9.80
CA ILE A 118 1.90 -2.94 -10.34
C ILE A 118 0.39 -2.83 -10.58
N PRO A 119 -0.08 -2.12 -11.63
CA PRO A 119 -1.50 -2.02 -11.95
C PRO A 119 -2.08 -3.33 -12.52
N THR A 120 -3.40 -3.44 -12.54
CA THR A 120 -4.14 -4.60 -13.09
C THR A 120 -4.91 -4.23 -14.36
N TRP A 121 -5.11 -5.20 -15.25
CA TRP A 121 -6.10 -5.10 -16.32
C TRP A 121 -7.51 -5.50 -15.88
N LEU A 122 -7.67 -6.20 -14.75
CA LEU A 122 -8.98 -6.63 -14.25
C LEU A 122 -9.88 -5.42 -13.98
N TYR A 123 -9.33 -4.41 -13.29
CA TYR A 123 -9.95 -3.09 -13.15
C TYR A 123 -9.50 -2.20 -14.31
N GLY A 124 -9.72 -2.64 -15.56
CA GLY A 124 -9.13 -2.01 -16.76
C GLY A 124 -9.41 -0.50 -16.93
N ALA A 125 -10.38 0.04 -16.18
CA ALA A 125 -10.71 1.46 -16.11
C ALA A 125 -10.03 2.23 -14.96
N GLU A 126 -9.37 1.58 -14.01
CA GLU A 126 -8.63 2.24 -12.94
C GLU A 126 -7.41 2.98 -13.52
N PRO A 127 -7.29 4.30 -13.33
CA PRO A 127 -6.20 5.06 -13.90
C PRO A 127 -4.88 4.71 -13.23
N THR A 128 -3.82 4.58 -14.03
CA THR A 128 -2.45 4.46 -13.53
C THR A 128 -1.84 5.85 -13.35
N MET A 129 -1.27 6.12 -12.18
CA MET A 129 -0.82 7.49 -11.84
C MET A 129 0.62 7.76 -12.29
N PRO A 130 0.96 9.00 -12.69
CA PRO A 130 2.18 9.30 -13.45
C PRO A 130 3.44 9.52 -12.59
N PHE A 131 3.45 9.05 -11.34
CA PHE A 131 4.53 9.33 -10.38
C PHE A 131 5.51 8.16 -10.18
N ALA A 132 5.16 6.95 -10.60
CA ALA A 132 6.09 5.82 -10.53
C ALA A 132 7.09 5.86 -11.67
N THR A 133 8.24 5.22 -11.47
CA THR A 133 9.29 5.14 -12.50
C THR A 133 9.17 3.90 -13.38
N HIS A 134 8.65 2.81 -12.80
CA HIS A 134 8.51 1.53 -13.45
C HIS A 134 7.07 1.05 -13.27
N TYR A 135 6.52 0.44 -14.31
CA TYR A 135 5.16 -0.09 -14.32
C TYR A 135 5.18 -1.53 -14.81
N ALA A 136 4.67 -2.44 -13.99
CA ALA A 136 4.49 -3.85 -14.34
C ALA A 136 3.00 -4.18 -14.32
N LYS A 137 2.32 -4.07 -15.47
CA LYS A 137 0.87 -4.29 -15.55
C LYS A 137 0.55 -5.76 -15.75
N TYR A 138 -0.21 -6.34 -14.82
CA TYR A 138 -0.58 -7.76 -14.85
C TYR A 138 -1.97 -7.95 -15.50
N PHE A 139 -2.11 -8.99 -16.32
CA PHE A 139 -3.40 -9.40 -16.89
C PHE A 139 -4.22 -10.23 -15.89
N GLN A 140 -3.56 -11.09 -15.12
CA GLN A 140 -4.21 -11.92 -14.09
C GLN A 140 -4.11 -11.24 -12.73
N ASN A 141 -5.27 -10.88 -12.17
CA ASN A 141 -5.31 -10.20 -10.88
C ASN A 141 -4.79 -11.06 -9.73
N SER A 142 -5.03 -12.38 -9.76
CA SER A 142 -4.51 -13.30 -8.74
C SER A 142 -2.99 -13.22 -8.61
N LEU A 143 -2.28 -13.27 -9.75
CA LEU A 143 -0.82 -13.15 -9.78
C LEU A 143 -0.35 -11.78 -9.31
N ARG A 144 -1.11 -10.71 -9.61
CA ARG A 144 -0.80 -9.36 -9.11
C ARG A 144 -0.88 -9.29 -7.58
N GLU A 145 -2.02 -9.68 -7.01
CA GLU A 145 -2.25 -9.60 -5.55
C GLU A 145 -1.19 -10.42 -4.82
N GLU A 146 -0.96 -11.64 -5.31
CA GLU A 146 0.06 -12.52 -4.76
C GLU A 146 1.46 -11.93 -4.91
N ALA A 147 1.81 -11.38 -6.07
CA ALA A 147 3.12 -10.78 -6.29
C ALA A 147 3.37 -9.58 -5.37
N LEU A 148 2.39 -8.69 -5.18
CA LEU A 148 2.53 -7.51 -4.33
C LEU A 148 2.81 -7.89 -2.87
N VAL A 149 2.01 -8.79 -2.29
CA VAL A 149 2.18 -9.21 -0.90
C VAL A 149 3.43 -10.07 -0.74
N ASN A 150 3.63 -11.10 -1.57
CA ASN A 150 4.77 -12.02 -1.41
C ASN A 150 6.12 -11.36 -1.67
N ASN A 151 6.20 -10.40 -2.59
CA ASN A 151 7.46 -9.71 -2.90
C ASN A 151 7.75 -8.49 -2.00
N SER A 152 6.81 -8.08 -1.15
CA SER A 152 7.06 -7.08 -0.11
C SER A 152 7.87 -7.69 1.03
N ARG A 153 9.20 -7.76 0.85
CA ARG A 153 10.12 -8.52 1.72
C ARG A 153 10.55 -7.78 2.98
N ALA A 154 10.62 -6.45 2.94
CA ALA A 154 11.06 -5.65 4.10
C ALA A 154 9.93 -5.45 5.13
N GLY A 155 8.68 -5.48 4.66
CA GLY A 155 7.47 -5.22 5.44
C GLY A 155 6.41 -4.59 4.55
N ILE A 156 5.19 -4.46 5.10
CA ILE A 156 4.06 -3.84 4.41
C ILE A 156 3.49 -2.71 5.26
N ILE A 157 3.27 -1.56 4.62
CA ILE A 157 2.62 -0.40 5.23
C ILE A 157 1.18 -0.29 4.70
N TYR A 158 0.22 -0.15 5.60
CA TYR A 158 -1.21 -0.10 5.35
C TYR A 158 -1.75 1.29 5.67
N GLY A 159 -2.01 2.10 4.63
CA GLY A 159 -2.81 3.33 4.77
C GLY A 159 -4.31 3.02 4.78
N PRO A 160 -5.19 4.00 5.08
CA PRO A 160 -6.63 3.80 5.07
C PRO A 160 -7.13 3.20 3.75
N GLY A 161 -8.01 2.20 3.82
CA GLY A 161 -8.48 1.47 2.65
C GLY A 161 -9.70 0.61 2.94
N GLY A 162 -10.35 0.15 1.87
CA GLY A 162 -11.57 -0.67 1.96
C GLY A 162 -11.30 -2.17 1.89
N GLY A 163 -12.26 -2.91 1.33
CA GLY A 163 -12.22 -4.38 1.25
C GLY A 163 -11.01 -4.96 0.50
N GLY A 164 -10.48 -4.25 -0.50
CA GLY A 164 -9.23 -4.64 -1.18
C GLY A 164 -8.03 -4.65 -0.23
N THR A 165 -7.83 -3.54 0.49
CA THR A 165 -6.76 -3.43 1.50
C THR A 165 -6.95 -4.41 2.66
N MET A 166 -8.19 -4.64 3.09
CA MET A 166 -8.50 -5.66 4.10
C MET A 166 -8.08 -7.06 3.63
N ARG A 167 -8.32 -7.42 2.37
CA ARG A 167 -7.86 -8.69 1.80
C ARG A 167 -6.33 -8.79 1.85
N GLU A 168 -5.62 -7.75 1.43
CA GLU A 168 -4.15 -7.71 1.45
C GLU A 168 -3.60 -7.89 2.88
N ILE A 169 -4.22 -7.24 3.87
CA ILE A 169 -3.86 -7.39 5.29
C ILE A 169 -3.95 -8.85 5.70
N TYR A 170 -5.06 -9.53 5.46
CA TYR A 170 -5.24 -10.92 5.90
C TYR A 170 -4.43 -11.94 5.08
N GLN A 171 -4.04 -11.61 3.85
CA GLN A 171 -3.04 -12.39 3.11
C GLN A 171 -1.66 -12.31 3.77
N ASP A 172 -1.26 -11.13 4.25
CA ASP A 172 -0.01 -10.97 4.99
C ASP A 172 -0.08 -11.62 6.39
N VAL A 173 -1.25 -11.57 7.06
CA VAL A 173 -1.50 -12.36 8.29
C VAL A 173 -1.31 -13.85 8.02
N GLU A 174 -1.90 -14.39 6.95
CA GLU A 174 -1.73 -15.80 6.59
C GLU A 174 -0.26 -16.13 6.35
N ARG A 175 0.47 -15.28 5.63
CA ARG A 175 1.91 -15.48 5.39
C ARG A 175 2.69 -15.53 6.70
N ASN A 176 2.48 -14.55 7.58
CA ASN A 176 3.14 -14.48 8.88
C ASN A 176 2.73 -15.62 9.81
N TYR A 177 1.48 -16.09 9.73
CA TYR A 177 1.00 -17.27 10.45
C TYR A 177 1.84 -18.52 10.17
N TYR A 178 2.29 -18.68 8.91
CA TYR A 178 3.11 -19.81 8.48
C TYR A 178 4.63 -19.58 8.54
N ALA A 179 5.11 -18.46 9.08
CA ALA A 179 6.54 -18.22 9.27
C ALA A 179 7.17 -19.37 10.09
N LYS A 180 8.34 -19.88 9.69
CA LYS A 180 8.98 -21.02 10.37
C LYS A 180 9.78 -20.56 11.59
N THR A 181 10.31 -19.34 11.51
CA THR A 181 11.11 -18.70 12.56
C THR A 181 10.62 -17.28 12.78
N LEU A 182 10.93 -16.69 13.94
CA LEU A 182 10.48 -15.33 14.26
C LEU A 182 11.19 -14.26 13.41
N ASP A 183 12.40 -14.54 12.90
CA ASP A 183 13.09 -13.65 11.96
C ASP A 183 12.43 -13.61 10.58
N GLU A 184 11.63 -14.61 10.21
CA GLU A 184 10.87 -14.67 8.95
C GLU A 184 9.57 -13.86 9.00
N VAL A 185 9.06 -13.51 10.18
CA VAL A 185 7.87 -12.65 10.31
C VAL A 185 8.17 -11.28 9.71
N THR A 186 7.39 -10.86 8.71
CA THR A 186 7.54 -9.56 8.05
C THR A 186 6.79 -8.48 8.84
N PRO A 187 7.37 -7.27 9.00
CA PRO A 187 6.69 -6.15 9.65
C PRO A 187 5.35 -5.79 8.99
N MET A 188 4.31 -5.64 9.81
CA MET A 188 2.97 -5.19 9.46
C MET A 188 2.72 -3.83 10.11
N ILE A 189 2.60 -2.78 9.29
CA ILE A 189 2.62 -1.40 9.78
C ILE A 189 1.34 -0.69 9.35
N PHE A 190 0.44 -0.46 10.29
CA PHE A 190 -0.79 0.30 10.11
C PHE A 190 -0.47 1.80 10.28
N PHE A 191 -0.36 2.49 9.15
CA PHE A 191 0.01 3.90 9.08
C PHE A 191 -1.23 4.75 8.86
N ASP A 192 -1.85 5.14 9.97
CA ASP A 192 -2.98 6.06 9.97
C ASP A 192 -2.99 6.92 11.24
N GLY A 193 -3.33 8.20 11.12
CA GLY A 193 -3.39 9.13 12.26
C GLY A 193 -4.76 9.19 12.93
N ASP A 194 -5.78 8.61 12.31
CA ASP A 194 -7.19 8.76 12.70
C ASP A 194 -7.74 7.53 13.45
N LYS A 195 -6.88 6.55 13.74
CA LYS A 195 -7.19 5.24 14.30
C LYS A 195 -8.18 4.45 13.45
N TYR A 196 -8.04 4.55 12.13
CA TYR A 196 -8.92 3.90 11.15
C TYR A 196 -8.90 2.38 11.30
N TRP A 197 -7.73 1.80 11.56
CA TRP A 197 -7.55 0.35 11.72
C TRP A 197 -7.83 -0.18 13.14
N GLU A 198 -8.13 0.71 14.09
CA GLU A 198 -8.36 0.40 15.51
C GLU A 198 -9.80 0.70 15.96
N THR A 199 -10.62 1.32 15.11
CA THR A 199 -11.98 1.75 15.48
C THR A 199 -13.02 1.20 14.53
N ASP A 200 -14.14 0.78 15.10
CA ASP A 200 -15.31 0.36 14.33
C ASP A 200 -15.98 1.57 13.66
N PRO A 201 -16.61 1.38 12.50
CA PRO A 201 -17.26 2.48 11.80
C PRO A 201 -18.48 2.96 12.56
N VAL A 202 -18.71 4.27 12.57
CA VAL A 202 -19.99 4.85 13.01
C VAL A 202 -20.89 4.97 11.79
N LEU A 203 -22.04 4.30 11.82
CA LEU A 203 -22.97 4.22 10.71
C LEU A 203 -24.19 5.11 10.95
N SER A 204 -24.61 5.83 9.91
CA SER A 204 -26.00 6.30 9.77
C SER A 204 -26.82 5.27 9.00
N GLU A 205 -28.07 5.60 8.68
CA GLU A 205 -28.96 4.72 7.90
C GLU A 205 -28.41 4.38 6.51
N THR A 206 -27.60 5.25 5.90
CA THR A 206 -27.20 5.14 4.49
C THR A 206 -25.70 5.18 4.24
N GLN A 207 -24.89 5.53 5.23
CA GLN A 207 -23.44 5.67 5.07
C GLN A 207 -22.67 5.60 6.38
N ALA A 208 -21.35 5.42 6.31
CA ALA A 208 -20.48 5.62 7.46
C ALA A 208 -20.25 7.13 7.68
N THR A 209 -20.60 7.64 8.87
CA THR A 209 -20.31 9.02 9.29
C THR A 209 -18.89 9.17 9.83
N LYS A 210 -18.37 8.09 10.43
CA LYS A 210 -16.95 7.92 10.75
C LYS A 210 -16.49 6.56 10.19
N PRO A 211 -15.77 6.54 9.06
CA PRO A 211 -15.20 5.31 8.51
C PRO A 211 -14.16 4.68 9.44
N GLY A 212 -14.14 3.35 9.51
CA GLY A 212 -13.16 2.57 10.27
C GLY A 212 -13.33 1.08 9.98
N ILE A 213 -12.25 0.31 10.11
CA ILE A 213 -12.25 -1.16 10.02
C ILE A 213 -11.32 -1.66 11.12
N ASN A 214 -11.90 -2.09 12.24
CA ASN A 214 -11.13 -2.51 13.40
C ASN A 214 -10.49 -3.90 13.19
N VAL A 215 -9.23 -3.92 12.76
CA VAL A 215 -8.43 -5.15 12.58
C VAL A 215 -7.54 -5.45 13.78
N HIS A 216 -7.33 -4.47 14.65
CA HIS A 216 -6.50 -4.60 15.85
C HIS A 216 -6.85 -5.82 16.73
N PRO A 217 -8.13 -6.14 17.05
CA PRO A 217 -8.45 -7.25 17.93
C PRO A 217 -8.29 -8.63 17.28
N THR A 218 -8.17 -8.73 15.95
CA THR A 218 -8.17 -10.04 15.25
C THR A 218 -6.78 -10.49 14.84
N ILE A 219 -5.89 -9.58 14.43
CA ILE A 219 -4.58 -9.93 13.86
C ILE A 219 -3.69 -10.63 14.89
N ARG A 220 -3.49 -10.02 16.06
CA ARG A 220 -2.57 -10.55 17.08
C ARG A 220 -2.99 -11.94 17.56
N PRO A 221 -4.26 -12.22 17.91
CA PRO A 221 -4.67 -13.57 18.28
C PRO A 221 -4.41 -14.63 17.20
N ILE A 222 -4.66 -14.32 15.92
CA ILE A 222 -4.39 -15.24 14.80
C ILE A 222 -2.89 -15.56 14.73
N LEU A 223 -2.04 -14.54 14.78
CA LEU A 223 -0.59 -14.73 14.71
C LEU A 223 -0.05 -15.46 15.93
N SER A 224 -0.52 -15.12 17.14
CA SER A 224 -0.14 -15.85 18.35
C SER A 224 -0.51 -17.32 18.26
N PHE A 225 -1.68 -17.66 17.72
CA PHE A 225 -2.10 -19.05 17.53
C PHE A 225 -1.18 -19.81 16.55
N GLY A 226 -0.75 -19.19 15.44
CA GLY A 226 0.13 -19.84 14.46
C GLY A 226 1.61 -19.90 14.86
N LEU A 227 2.08 -18.94 15.65
CA LEU A 227 3.49 -18.78 15.97
C LEU A 227 3.89 -19.50 17.27
N VAL A 228 3.05 -19.50 18.30
CA VAL A 228 3.41 -20.09 19.59
C VAL A 228 3.59 -21.60 19.46
N SER A 229 4.73 -22.09 19.94
CA SER A 229 5.09 -23.52 19.91
C SER A 229 6.20 -23.81 20.92
N GLU A 230 6.54 -25.07 21.16
CA GLU A 230 7.69 -25.43 22.02
C GLU A 230 9.01 -24.77 21.57
N LYS A 231 9.18 -24.54 20.27
CA LYS A 231 10.36 -23.88 19.68
C LYS A 231 10.29 -22.35 19.69
N ARG A 232 9.11 -21.78 19.95
CA ARG A 232 8.83 -20.35 19.95
C ARG A 232 7.91 -20.05 21.14
N PRO A 233 8.48 -19.95 22.36
CA PRO A 233 7.72 -19.64 23.56
C PRO A 233 6.87 -18.37 23.41
N LYS A 234 5.77 -18.30 24.15
CA LYS A 234 4.82 -17.19 24.07
C LYS A 234 5.50 -15.81 24.25
N GLY A 235 6.41 -15.69 25.21
CA GLY A 235 7.12 -14.42 25.46
C GLY A 235 7.92 -13.92 24.25
N ASP A 236 8.61 -14.83 23.55
CA ASP A 236 9.39 -14.48 22.36
C ASP A 236 8.48 -14.09 21.19
N VAL A 237 7.34 -14.78 21.05
CA VAL A 237 6.31 -14.43 20.05
C VAL A 237 5.71 -13.06 20.36
N ASP A 238 5.37 -12.78 21.61
CA ASP A 238 4.83 -11.49 22.02
C ASP A 238 5.83 -10.37 21.72
N ALA A 239 7.10 -10.53 22.08
CA ALA A 239 8.15 -9.56 21.81
C ALA A 239 8.35 -9.31 20.30
N CYS A 240 8.32 -10.38 19.49
CA CYS A 240 8.37 -10.27 18.03
C CYS A 240 7.19 -9.48 17.47
N LEU A 241 5.97 -9.73 17.96
CA LEU A 241 4.77 -9.04 17.51
C LEU A 241 4.73 -7.58 18.02
N ASP A 242 5.21 -7.29 19.22
CA ASP A 242 5.31 -5.92 19.73
C ASP A 242 6.27 -5.06 18.89
N GLU A 243 7.32 -5.68 18.33
CA GLU A 243 8.25 -5.02 17.42
C GLU A 243 7.68 -4.87 16.00
N LYS A 244 7.00 -5.90 15.48
CA LYS A 244 6.67 -6.01 14.05
C LYS A 244 5.23 -5.71 13.68
N LEU A 245 4.29 -5.71 14.62
CA LEU A 245 2.89 -5.37 14.40
C LEU A 245 2.63 -3.96 14.96
N LEU A 246 2.79 -2.94 14.13
CA LEU A 246 2.77 -1.55 14.56
C LEU A 246 1.51 -0.83 14.09
N PHE A 247 0.89 -0.06 14.98
CA PHE A 247 -0.14 0.93 14.68
C PHE A 247 0.44 2.30 15.03
N THR A 248 1.00 3.00 14.04
CA THR A 248 1.83 4.18 14.30
C THR A 248 1.91 5.13 13.11
N THR A 249 2.17 6.40 13.42
CA THR A 249 2.55 7.43 12.43
C THR A 249 4.00 7.90 12.61
N ASP A 250 4.75 7.30 13.53
CA ASP A 250 6.15 7.69 13.79
C ASP A 250 7.08 7.12 12.72
N HIS A 251 7.63 8.00 11.88
CA HIS A 251 8.52 7.60 10.78
C HIS A 251 9.78 6.91 11.29
N ALA A 252 10.34 7.34 12.42
CA ALA A 252 11.57 6.77 12.96
C ALA A 252 11.38 5.31 13.38
N SER A 253 10.27 5.00 14.07
CA SER A 253 9.90 3.63 14.44
C SER A 253 9.66 2.76 13.21
N ILE A 254 9.01 3.30 12.17
CA ILE A 254 8.77 2.58 10.90
C ILE A 254 10.09 2.25 10.21
N VAL A 255 11.00 3.21 10.08
CA VAL A 255 12.33 2.98 9.48
C VAL A 255 13.09 1.94 10.31
N LYS A 256 13.08 2.07 11.64
CA LYS A 256 13.76 1.15 12.55
C LYS A 256 13.28 -0.30 12.37
N VAL A 257 11.97 -0.54 12.36
CA VAL A 257 11.45 -1.92 12.22
C VAL A 257 11.75 -2.52 10.84
N LEU A 258 11.65 -1.71 9.77
CA LEU A 258 11.95 -2.17 8.42
C LEU A 258 13.45 -2.49 8.26
N ARG A 259 14.33 -1.63 8.80
CA ARG A 259 15.79 -1.86 8.83
C ARG A 259 16.17 -3.08 9.67
N GLY A 260 15.50 -3.29 10.80
CA GLY A 260 15.67 -4.48 11.64
C GLY A 260 15.42 -5.80 10.90
N HIS A 261 14.60 -5.78 9.85
CA HIS A 261 14.28 -6.94 9.02
C HIS A 261 15.17 -7.08 7.76
N GLU A 262 16.13 -6.16 7.55
CA GLU A 262 16.88 -6.05 6.31
C GLU A 262 17.62 -7.34 5.94
N THR A 263 18.35 -7.95 6.88
CA THR A 263 19.12 -9.17 6.65
C THR A 263 18.26 -10.31 6.12
N THR A 264 17.08 -10.53 6.71
CA THR A 264 16.12 -11.54 6.24
C THR A 264 15.60 -11.17 4.85
N SER A 265 15.26 -9.91 4.62
CA SER A 265 14.74 -9.42 3.35
C SER A 265 15.74 -9.61 2.20
N GLN A 266 17.03 -9.32 2.43
CA GLN A 266 18.12 -9.46 1.46
C GLN A 266 18.41 -10.93 1.17
N ARG A 267 18.46 -11.79 2.20
CA ARG A 267 18.58 -13.24 2.01
C ARG A 267 17.47 -13.80 1.13
N ASN A 268 16.22 -13.38 1.38
CA ASN A 268 15.06 -13.80 0.58
C ASN A 268 15.12 -13.26 -0.86
N LEU A 269 15.67 -12.06 -1.07
CA LEU A 269 15.89 -11.50 -2.42
C LEU A 269 16.95 -12.28 -3.19
N THR A 270 18.12 -12.51 -2.59
CA THR A 270 19.22 -13.27 -3.20
C THR A 270 18.74 -14.67 -3.61
N PHE A 271 17.98 -15.33 -2.75
CA PHE A 271 17.39 -16.63 -3.06
C PHE A 271 16.44 -16.56 -4.27
N ALA A 272 15.57 -15.55 -4.33
CA ALA A 272 14.65 -15.37 -5.46
C ALA A 272 15.38 -15.10 -6.78
N LEU A 273 16.46 -14.29 -6.76
CA LEU A 273 17.26 -13.96 -7.94
C LEU A 273 18.12 -15.14 -8.43
N ALA A 274 18.56 -16.01 -7.53
CA ALA A 274 19.31 -17.21 -7.87
C ALA A 274 18.45 -18.27 -8.62
N ALA A 275 17.14 -18.05 -8.72
CA ALA A 275 16.19 -18.96 -9.35
C ALA A 275 16.31 -20.41 -8.84
N GLU A 276 16.64 -20.62 -7.56
CA GLU A 276 16.43 -21.90 -6.88
C GLU A 276 14.94 -21.99 -6.52
N PRO A 277 14.07 -22.64 -7.32
CA PRO A 277 12.63 -22.43 -7.22
C PRO A 277 12.01 -23.11 -5.99
N LEU A 278 12.81 -23.81 -5.19
CA LEU A 278 12.35 -24.71 -4.14
C LEU A 278 13.39 -24.74 -3.02
N LYS A 279 13.22 -23.92 -2.00
CA LYS A 279 13.25 -24.53 -0.66
C LYS A 279 12.07 -25.48 -0.72
N ILE A 280 12.32 -26.74 -1.05
CA ILE A 280 11.33 -27.81 -1.03
C ILE A 280 10.56 -27.56 0.26
N GLY A 281 9.32 -27.10 0.12
CA GLY A 281 8.38 -27.18 1.21
C GLY A 281 8.38 -28.65 1.51
N THR A 282 9.05 -29.08 2.58
CA THR A 282 8.78 -30.37 3.17
C THR A 282 7.28 -30.40 3.27
N LEU A 283 6.66 -31.17 2.37
CA LEU A 283 5.25 -31.47 2.35
C LEU A 283 4.96 -31.85 3.79
N ARG A 284 4.34 -30.92 4.54
CA ARG A 284 3.55 -31.34 5.68
C ARG A 284 2.41 -32.12 5.03
N MET A 285 2.62 -33.42 4.83
CA MET A 285 1.57 -34.34 4.39
C MET A 285 0.38 -34.29 5.37
N ASN A 286 0.59 -33.78 6.59
CA ASN A 286 -0.45 -33.46 7.54
C ASN A 286 -0.36 -31.97 7.94
N ARG A 287 -1.28 -31.16 7.39
CA ARG A 287 -1.76 -29.96 8.09
C ARG A 287 -2.65 -30.47 9.23
N ARG A 288 -2.08 -30.61 10.42
CA ARG A 288 -2.88 -30.69 11.65
C ARG A 288 -3.06 -29.29 12.18
#